data_AF-A0A9Q6LI39-F1
#
_entry.id   AF-A0A9Q6LI39-F1
#
_cell.length_a   1.000
_cell.length_b   1.000
_cell.length_c   1.000
_cell.angle_alpha   90.00
_cell.angle_beta   90.00
_cell.angle_gamma   90.00
#
_symmetry.space_group_name_H-M   'P 1'
#
loop_
_entity.id
_entity.type
_entity.pdbx_description
1 polymer ?
#
loop_
_entity_poly.entity_id
_entity_poly.type
_entity_poly.pdbx_seq_one_letter_code
_entity_poly.pdbx_strand_id
1 'polypeptide(L)'
;MLKRYALISLTTTLCYACSTGAEQYTAQPSSSVQPNFATEDLHELLIAEVAYQRGHYDLALRHYHNTTLSSRNKKLAAHTTRLALEMNQPNMALEPAILWANQALSNPKPQALVALMLISSKNYIKALPYLGRITINQKAKPYLKLVTEESTPVERAHLSALFSTLHQQQTFHPEAALIIAKFIHTERPQLARAILTDILIKRPNWTEAISFKNQIHAN
;
A
#
# COMPACT_ATOMS: atom_id res chain seq x y z
N MET A 1 39.47 -33.88 -40.76
CA MET A 1 40.24 -35.14 -40.87
C MET A 1 39.76 -36.11 -39.79
N LEU A 2 38.74 -36.92 -40.08
CA LEU A 2 38.78 -38.40 -40.09
C LEU A 2 39.83 -39.10 -39.19
N LYS A 3 39.36 -39.84 -38.18
CA LYS A 3 39.41 -41.33 -38.04
C LYS A 3 38.93 -41.70 -36.62
N ARG A 4 37.79 -42.37 -36.45
CA ARG A 4 37.48 -43.83 -36.57
C ARG A 4 37.69 -44.62 -35.26
N TYR A 5 36.56 -45.02 -34.68
CA TYR A 5 36.16 -46.30 -34.05
C TYR A 5 37.12 -47.07 -33.13
N ALA A 6 36.61 -47.43 -31.95
CA ALA A 6 36.69 -48.78 -31.42
C ALA A 6 35.45 -49.10 -30.54
N LEU A 7 34.60 -49.98 -31.05
CA LEU A 7 33.60 -50.74 -30.30
C LEU A 7 34.34 -51.77 -29.43
N ILE A 8 34.04 -51.84 -28.13
CA ILE A 8 34.22 -53.07 -27.36
C ILE A 8 32.93 -53.32 -26.59
N SER A 9 32.37 -54.49 -26.89
CA SER A 9 31.17 -55.11 -26.34
C SER A 9 31.32 -55.57 -24.89
N LEU A 10 30.18 -55.60 -24.20
CA LEU A 10 29.78 -56.50 -23.11
C LEU A 10 30.74 -56.71 -21.93
N THR A 11 30.28 -56.36 -20.73
CA THR A 11 29.91 -57.41 -19.75
C THR A 11 29.03 -56.79 -18.66
N THR A 12 27.85 -57.38 -18.51
CA THR A 12 26.95 -57.21 -17.37
C THR A 12 27.66 -57.79 -16.15
N THR A 13 27.97 -56.97 -15.15
CA THR A 13 28.17 -57.47 -13.78
C THR A 13 27.40 -56.56 -12.84
N LEU A 14 26.23 -57.08 -12.48
CA LEU A 14 25.42 -56.61 -11.37
C LEU A 14 26.26 -56.75 -10.10
N CYS A 15 26.63 -55.64 -9.46
CA CYS A 15 27.09 -55.68 -8.08
C CYS A 15 26.38 -54.61 -7.28
N TYR A 16 25.55 -55.11 -6.37
CA TYR A 16 24.86 -54.42 -5.31
C TYR A 16 25.80 -53.45 -4.58
N ALA A 17 25.44 -52.17 -4.55
CA ALA A 17 25.67 -51.30 -3.42
C ALA A 17 24.61 -50.20 -3.44
N CYS A 18 23.44 -50.56 -2.92
CA CYS A 18 22.43 -49.61 -2.49
C CYS A 18 23.07 -48.75 -1.39
N SER A 19 23.56 -47.56 -1.74
CA SER A 19 23.80 -46.50 -0.77
C SER A 19 22.70 -45.47 -0.97
N THR A 20 21.52 -45.81 -0.46
CA THR A 20 20.52 -44.82 -0.08
C THR A 20 21.13 -43.99 1.04
N GLY A 21 21.83 -42.92 0.66
CA GLY A 21 22.05 -41.77 1.53
C GLY A 21 20.71 -41.07 1.73
N ALA A 22 19.82 -41.69 2.51
CA ALA A 22 18.70 -40.98 3.09
C ALA A 22 19.29 -40.06 4.16
N GLU A 23 19.57 -38.81 3.78
CA GLU A 23 19.72 -37.75 4.76
C GLU A 23 18.43 -37.73 5.59
N GLN A 24 18.51 -38.26 6.80
CA GLN A 24 17.44 -38.15 7.77
C GLN A 24 17.31 -36.67 8.10
N TYR A 25 16.33 -36.00 7.49
CA TYR A 25 15.82 -34.72 7.97
C TYR A 25 15.21 -34.95 9.35
N THR A 26 16.05 -34.89 10.39
CA THR A 26 15.57 -34.75 11.76
C THR A 26 14.96 -33.37 11.88
N ALA A 27 13.65 -33.27 11.62
CA ALA A 27 12.86 -32.10 11.93
C ALA A 27 12.85 -31.92 13.45
N GLN A 28 13.79 -31.12 13.95
CA GLN A 28 13.74 -30.60 15.30
C GLN A 28 12.47 -29.75 15.41
N PRO A 29 11.54 -30.02 16.35
CA PRO A 29 10.31 -29.27 16.45
C PRO A 29 10.67 -27.82 16.80
N SER A 30 10.70 -26.97 15.78
CA SER A 30 10.85 -25.54 15.95
C SER A 30 9.69 -25.07 16.82
N SER A 31 10.01 -24.39 17.92
CA SER A 31 9.12 -23.64 18.81
C SER A 31 7.77 -23.34 18.15
N SER A 32 6.68 -23.81 18.73
CA SER A 32 5.31 -23.74 18.19
C SER A 32 5.00 -22.39 17.54
N VAL A 33 5.30 -22.28 16.24
CA VAL A 33 4.87 -21.16 15.43
C VAL A 33 3.39 -21.40 15.25
N GLN A 34 2.57 -20.68 16.03
CA GLN A 34 1.14 -20.59 15.77
C GLN A 34 1.00 -20.28 14.27
N PRO A 35 0.24 -21.07 13.49
CA PRO A 35 0.06 -20.78 12.09
C PRO A 35 -0.49 -19.37 11.95
N ASN A 36 0.08 -18.57 11.04
CA ASN A 36 -0.37 -17.18 10.81
C ASN A 36 -1.80 -17.09 10.20
N PHE A 37 -2.47 -18.23 10.02
CA PHE A 37 -3.75 -18.40 9.37
C PHE A 37 -4.52 -19.55 10.03
N ALA A 38 -5.85 -19.44 10.10
CA ALA A 38 -6.67 -20.62 10.40
C ALA A 38 -6.53 -21.66 9.27
N THR A 39 -6.75 -22.95 9.57
CA THR A 39 -6.63 -24.03 8.58
C THR A 39 -7.51 -23.79 7.35
N GLU A 40 -8.72 -23.25 7.56
CA GLU A 40 -9.65 -22.87 6.49
C GLU A 40 -9.04 -21.78 5.57
N ASP A 41 -8.47 -20.72 6.15
CA ASP A 41 -7.83 -19.66 5.39
C ASP A 41 -6.63 -20.18 4.57
N LEU A 42 -5.88 -21.16 5.10
CA LEU A 42 -4.77 -21.76 4.36
C LEU A 42 -5.25 -22.55 3.14
N HIS A 43 -6.35 -23.29 3.28
CA HIS A 43 -6.95 -24.01 2.16
C HIS A 43 -7.43 -23.06 1.07
N GLU A 44 -8.12 -21.99 1.44
CA GLU A 44 -8.58 -20.96 0.50
C GLU A 44 -7.42 -20.25 -0.22
N LEU A 45 -6.32 -19.97 0.49
CA LEU A 45 -5.11 -19.40 -0.12
C LEU A 45 -4.46 -20.36 -1.13
N LEU A 46 -4.46 -21.66 -0.86
CA LEU A 46 -3.92 -22.64 -1.80
C LEU A 46 -4.77 -22.69 -3.07
N ILE A 47 -6.09 -22.64 -2.95
CA ILE A 47 -7.00 -22.54 -4.10
C ILE A 47 -6.71 -21.26 -4.89
N ALA A 48 -6.55 -20.13 -4.20
CA ALA A 48 -6.23 -18.84 -4.82
C ALA A 48 -4.93 -18.92 -5.63
N GLU A 49 -3.87 -19.49 -5.06
CA GLU A 49 -2.56 -19.60 -5.70
C GLU A 49 -2.59 -20.54 -6.91
N VAL A 50 -3.23 -21.70 -6.80
CA VAL A 50 -3.37 -22.63 -7.93
C VAL A 50 -4.20 -22.00 -9.06
N ALA A 51 -5.26 -21.28 -8.73
CA ALA A 51 -6.05 -20.54 -9.72
C ALA A 51 -5.20 -19.45 -10.41
N TYR A 52 -4.41 -18.70 -9.65
CA TYR A 52 -3.52 -17.66 -10.17
C TYR A 52 -2.48 -18.24 -11.13
N GLN A 53 -1.79 -19.31 -10.73
CA GLN A 53 -0.78 -19.99 -11.54
C GLN A 53 -1.35 -20.58 -12.85
N ARG A 54 -2.65 -20.92 -12.87
CA ARG A 54 -3.34 -21.41 -14.06
C ARG A 54 -3.95 -20.29 -14.93
N GLY A 55 -3.73 -19.03 -14.57
CA GLY A 55 -4.27 -17.88 -15.30
C GLY A 55 -5.75 -17.59 -15.03
N HIS A 56 -6.35 -18.24 -14.03
CA HIS A 56 -7.73 -17.95 -13.59
C HIS A 56 -7.75 -16.78 -12.60
N TYR A 57 -7.31 -15.61 -13.04
CA TYR A 57 -7.04 -14.46 -12.16
C TYR A 57 -8.28 -13.98 -11.39
N ASP A 58 -9.46 -13.95 -12.02
CA ASP A 58 -10.69 -13.52 -11.33
C ASP A 58 -11.09 -14.49 -10.20
N LEU A 59 -10.87 -15.79 -10.40
CA LEU A 59 -11.11 -16.80 -9.37
C LEU A 59 -10.10 -16.63 -8.23
N ALA A 60 -8.82 -16.50 -8.57
CA ALA A 60 -7.76 -16.25 -7.61
C ALA A 60 -8.04 -15.01 -6.75
N LEU A 61 -8.38 -13.89 -7.39
CA LEU A 61 -8.66 -12.64 -6.70
C LEU A 61 -9.85 -12.76 -5.74
N ARG A 62 -10.91 -13.50 -6.11
CA ARG A 62 -12.04 -13.75 -5.20
C ARG A 62 -11.62 -14.54 -3.97
N HIS A 63 -10.86 -15.63 -4.12
CA HIS A 63 -10.38 -16.40 -2.97
C HIS A 63 -9.41 -15.58 -2.11
N TYR A 64 -8.48 -14.83 -2.72
CA TYR A 64 -7.60 -13.90 -2.00
C TYR A 64 -8.40 -12.84 -1.23
N HIS A 65 -9.43 -12.26 -1.84
CA HIS A 65 -10.30 -11.27 -1.21
C HIS A 65 -11.03 -11.84 -0.01
N ASN A 66 -11.75 -12.95 -0.17
CA ASN A 66 -12.51 -13.57 0.91
C ASN A 66 -11.60 -13.96 2.08
N THR A 67 -10.45 -14.55 1.78
CA THR A 67 -9.46 -14.93 2.80
C THR A 67 -8.84 -13.72 3.49
N THR A 68 -8.70 -12.60 2.78
CA THR A 68 -8.25 -11.34 3.40
C THR A 68 -9.23 -10.88 4.47
N LEU A 69 -10.54 -10.95 4.17
CA LEU A 69 -11.58 -10.48 5.08
C LEU A 69 -11.74 -11.37 6.30
N SER A 70 -11.63 -12.69 6.14
CA SER A 70 -11.69 -13.66 7.24
C SER A 70 -10.46 -13.58 8.14
N SER A 71 -9.27 -13.73 7.56
CA SER A 71 -8.01 -13.78 8.33
C SER A 71 -7.61 -12.43 8.93
N ARG A 72 -8.09 -11.33 8.32
CA ARG A 72 -7.65 -9.97 8.60
C ARG A 72 -6.12 -9.83 8.62
N ASN A 73 -5.42 -10.61 7.81
CA ASN A 73 -3.96 -10.58 7.79
C ASN A 73 -3.46 -9.35 7.01
N LYS A 74 -2.68 -8.49 7.67
CA LYS A 74 -2.13 -7.25 7.07
C LYS A 74 -1.36 -7.47 5.77
N LYS A 75 -0.53 -8.51 5.72
CA LYS A 75 0.32 -8.78 4.54
C LYS A 75 -0.53 -9.25 3.38
N LEU A 76 -1.51 -10.12 3.66
CA LEU A 76 -2.45 -10.59 2.67
C LEU A 76 -3.32 -9.44 2.15
N ALA A 77 -3.82 -8.56 3.03
CA ALA A 77 -4.57 -7.37 2.64
C ALA A 77 -3.79 -6.48 1.67
N ALA A 78 -2.53 -6.18 1.98
CA ALA A 78 -1.67 -5.41 1.08
C ALA A 78 -1.38 -6.13 -0.25
N HIS A 79 -1.31 -7.46 -0.26
CA HIS A 79 -1.17 -8.25 -1.48
C HIS A 79 -2.44 -8.20 -2.32
N THR A 80 -3.58 -8.57 -1.76
CA THR A 80 -4.89 -8.56 -2.42
C THR A 80 -5.24 -7.19 -2.97
N THR A 81 -4.98 -6.11 -2.23
CA THR A 81 -5.14 -4.74 -2.74
C THR A 81 -4.33 -4.51 -4.02
N ARG A 82 -3.04 -4.87 -4.03
CA ARG A 82 -2.18 -4.67 -5.21
C ARG A 82 -2.65 -5.51 -6.39
N LEU A 83 -2.93 -6.79 -6.15
CA LEU A 83 -3.44 -7.69 -7.18
C LEU A 83 -4.74 -7.17 -7.81
N ALA A 84 -5.69 -6.72 -6.99
CA ALA A 84 -6.93 -6.13 -7.47
C ALA A 84 -6.69 -4.89 -8.35
N LEU A 85 -5.76 -4.01 -7.96
CA LEU A 85 -5.41 -2.83 -8.76
C LEU A 85 -4.69 -3.20 -10.06
N GLU A 86 -3.75 -4.15 -10.03
CA GLU A 86 -3.05 -4.68 -11.21
C GLU A 86 -4.03 -5.30 -12.22
N MET A 87 -5.11 -5.92 -11.71
CA MET A 87 -6.19 -6.48 -12.52
C MET A 87 -7.23 -5.44 -12.97
N ASN A 88 -7.02 -4.14 -12.72
CA ASN A 88 -7.99 -3.07 -12.99
C ASN A 88 -9.36 -3.29 -12.32
N GLN A 89 -9.37 -3.88 -11.13
CA GLN A 89 -10.56 -4.13 -10.30
C GLN A 89 -10.56 -3.26 -9.02
N PRO A 90 -10.65 -1.92 -9.12
CA PRO A 90 -10.57 -1.03 -7.96
C PRO A 90 -11.70 -1.27 -6.93
N ASN A 91 -12.86 -1.77 -7.37
CA ASN A 91 -13.95 -2.14 -6.48
C ASN A 91 -13.57 -3.29 -5.52
N MET A 92 -12.79 -4.26 -6.01
CA MET A 92 -12.27 -5.38 -5.20
C MET A 92 -11.04 -4.97 -4.36
N ALA A 93 -10.42 -3.82 -4.66
CA ALA A 93 -9.24 -3.36 -3.94
C ALA A 93 -9.58 -2.63 -2.63
N LEU A 94 -10.77 -2.02 -2.54
CA LEU A 94 -11.09 -1.04 -1.48
C LEU A 94 -11.15 -1.66 -0.09
N GLU A 95 -11.87 -2.77 0.08
CA GLU A 95 -12.00 -3.41 1.39
C GLU A 95 -10.66 -3.96 1.91
N PRO A 96 -9.86 -4.70 1.12
CA PRO A 96 -8.49 -5.05 1.50
C PRO A 96 -7.62 -3.83 1.82
N ALA A 97 -7.75 -2.73 1.05
CA ALA A 97 -6.97 -1.52 1.28
C ALA A 97 -7.32 -0.85 2.62
N ILE A 98 -8.62 -0.81 2.96
CA ILE A 98 -9.11 -0.33 4.25
C ILE A 98 -8.54 -1.19 5.39
N LEU A 99 -8.56 -2.51 5.25
CA LEU A 99 -7.99 -3.42 6.25
C LEU A 99 -6.49 -3.17 6.43
N TRP A 100 -5.76 -3.05 5.33
CA TRP A 100 -4.34 -2.72 5.33
C TRP A 100 -4.07 -1.36 6.00
N ALA A 101 -4.84 -0.33 5.68
CA ALA A 101 -4.71 1.00 6.27
C ALA A 101 -5.00 1.01 7.77
N ASN A 102 -6.04 0.30 8.22
CA ASN A 102 -6.42 0.23 9.63
C ASN A 102 -5.40 -0.55 10.49
N GLN A 103 -4.61 -1.43 9.87
CA GLN A 103 -3.54 -2.17 10.56
C GLN A 103 -2.15 -1.53 10.40
N ALA A 104 -2.04 -0.50 9.57
CA ALA A 104 -0.80 0.22 9.30
C ALA A 104 -0.99 1.74 9.47
N LEU A 105 -1.44 2.15 10.67
CA LEU A 105 -1.85 3.52 10.97
C LEU A 105 -0.76 4.57 10.73
N SER A 106 0.50 4.21 11.01
CA SER A 106 1.66 5.08 10.81
C SER A 106 2.25 5.01 9.40
N ASN A 107 1.75 4.13 8.54
CA ASN A 107 2.20 4.01 7.16
C ASN A 107 1.33 4.90 6.25
N PRO A 108 1.83 6.01 5.71
CA PRO A 108 1.02 6.90 4.89
C PRO A 108 0.61 6.30 3.53
N LYS A 109 1.28 5.24 3.04
CA LYS A 109 0.96 4.61 1.75
C LYS A 109 -0.46 4.06 1.67
N PRO A 110 -0.89 3.13 2.53
CA PRO A 110 -2.27 2.63 2.49
C PRO A 110 -3.30 3.70 2.86
N GLN A 111 -2.95 4.67 3.72
CA GLN A 111 -3.85 5.78 4.03
C GLN A 111 -4.17 6.60 2.78
N ALA A 112 -3.13 6.93 2.00
CA ALA A 112 -3.29 7.71 0.77
C ALA A 112 -4.05 6.96 -0.31
N LEU A 113 -3.78 5.66 -0.45
CA LEU A 113 -4.52 4.82 -1.38
C LEU A 113 -6.02 4.78 -1.05
N VAL A 114 -6.37 4.51 0.21
CA VAL A 114 -7.78 4.50 0.63
C VAL A 114 -8.42 5.88 0.48
N ALA A 115 -7.71 6.96 0.82
CA ALA A 115 -8.20 8.32 0.64
C ALA A 115 -8.52 8.61 -0.84
N LEU A 116 -7.61 8.29 -1.76
CA LEU A 116 -7.82 8.45 -3.21
C LEU A 116 -9.05 7.68 -3.69
N MET A 117 -9.15 6.41 -3.34
CA MET A 117 -10.27 5.56 -3.76
C MET A 117 -11.62 6.06 -3.22
N LEU A 118 -11.65 6.57 -1.98
CA LEU A 118 -12.86 7.12 -1.39
C LEU A 118 -13.23 8.48 -2.00
N ILE A 119 -12.24 9.32 -2.31
CA ILE A 119 -12.45 10.60 -3.01
C ILE A 119 -13.01 10.34 -4.41
N SER A 120 -12.40 9.44 -5.18
CA SER A 120 -12.86 9.09 -6.53
C SER A 120 -14.25 8.47 -6.54
N SER A 121 -14.63 7.76 -5.48
CA SER A 121 -15.98 7.22 -5.29
C SER A 121 -16.95 8.20 -4.62
N LYS A 122 -16.60 9.48 -4.50
CA LYS A 122 -17.40 10.55 -3.85
C LYS A 122 -17.74 10.31 -2.36
N ASN A 123 -17.02 9.41 -1.70
CA ASN A 123 -17.14 9.07 -0.28
C ASN A 123 -16.25 9.96 0.61
N TYR A 124 -16.33 11.29 0.42
CA TYR A 124 -15.42 12.26 1.04
C TYR A 124 -15.35 12.20 2.57
N ILE A 125 -16.50 12.01 3.24
CA ILE A 125 -16.55 11.92 4.71
C ILE A 125 -15.77 10.71 5.21
N LYS A 126 -15.86 9.57 4.52
CA LYS A 126 -15.11 8.37 4.88
C LYS A 126 -13.60 8.53 4.63
N ALA A 127 -13.18 9.43 3.72
CA ALA A 127 -11.78 9.70 3.44
C ALA A 127 -11.08 10.52 4.55
N LEU A 128 -11.85 11.33 5.30
CA LEU A 128 -11.35 12.23 6.34
C LEU A 128 -10.37 11.59 7.34
N PRO A 129 -10.66 10.44 7.98
CA PRO A 129 -9.74 9.82 8.94
C PRO A 129 -8.41 9.37 8.31
N TYR A 130 -8.42 8.93 7.05
CA TYR A 130 -7.22 8.51 6.33
C TYR A 130 -6.35 9.72 5.98
N LEU A 131 -6.96 10.80 5.47
CA LEU A 131 -6.27 12.08 5.26
C LEU A 131 -5.69 12.62 6.57
N GLY A 132 -6.46 12.58 7.66
CA GLY A 132 -6.02 13.01 8.99
C GLY A 132 -4.72 12.34 9.40
N ARG A 133 -4.62 11.01 9.28
CA ARG A 133 -3.41 10.24 9.57
C ARG A 133 -2.23 10.62 8.68
N ILE A 134 -2.47 10.94 7.41
CA ILE A 134 -1.40 11.38 6.49
C ILE A 134 -0.91 12.76 6.93
N THR A 135 -1.78 13.73 7.20
CA THR A 135 -1.37 15.13 7.45
C THR A 135 -0.52 15.34 8.71
N ILE A 136 -0.53 14.40 9.66
CA ILE A 136 0.34 14.42 10.86
C ILE A 136 1.62 13.58 10.70
N ASN A 137 1.77 12.88 9.57
CA ASN A 137 2.87 11.95 9.36
C ASN A 137 4.12 12.66 8.80
N GLN A 138 5.30 12.37 9.34
CA GLN A 138 6.56 12.94 8.84
C GLN A 138 6.88 12.54 7.39
N LYS A 139 6.41 11.36 6.94
CA LYS A 139 6.61 10.84 5.59
C LYS A 139 5.44 11.19 4.64
N ALA A 140 4.59 12.13 5.02
CA ALA A 140 3.38 12.50 4.27
C ALA A 140 3.65 13.10 2.89
N LYS A 141 4.78 13.81 2.72
CA LYS A 141 5.05 14.66 1.55
C LYS A 141 4.72 14.00 0.19
N PRO A 142 5.28 12.84 -0.18
CA PRO A 142 4.98 12.22 -1.47
C PRO A 142 3.51 11.80 -1.62
N TYR A 143 2.88 11.37 -0.53
CA TYR A 143 1.51 10.86 -0.55
C TYR A 143 0.46 11.96 -0.58
N LEU A 144 0.68 13.07 0.13
CA LEU A 144 -0.17 14.25 0.00
C LEU A 144 -0.04 14.86 -1.38
N LYS A 145 1.19 14.97 -1.90
CA LYS A 145 1.41 15.47 -3.26
C LYS A 145 0.59 14.67 -4.27
N LEU A 146 0.66 13.34 -4.21
CA LEU A 146 -0.17 12.45 -5.02
C LEU A 146 -1.67 12.74 -4.86
N VAL A 147 -2.19 12.74 -3.63
CA VAL A 147 -3.62 13.01 -3.37
C VAL A 147 -4.07 14.36 -3.92
N THR A 148 -3.23 15.39 -3.83
CA THR A 148 -3.56 16.75 -4.29
C THR A 148 -3.39 16.95 -5.80
N GLU A 149 -2.51 16.20 -6.45
CA GLU A 149 -2.24 16.34 -7.89
C GLU A 149 -3.21 15.51 -8.73
N GLU A 150 -3.65 14.35 -8.23
CA GLU A 150 -4.61 13.48 -8.91
C GLU A 150 -6.07 13.95 -8.80
N SER A 151 -6.35 14.96 -7.96
CA SER A 151 -7.72 15.45 -7.74
C SER A 151 -8.25 16.25 -8.94
N THR A 152 -9.40 15.85 -9.46
CA THR A 152 -10.20 16.60 -10.43
C THR A 152 -10.70 17.93 -9.87
N PRO A 153 -11.11 18.91 -10.69
CA PRO A 153 -11.61 20.20 -10.20
C PRO A 153 -12.75 20.09 -9.17
N VAL A 154 -13.64 19.11 -9.33
CA VAL A 154 -14.74 18.87 -8.36
C VAL A 154 -14.19 18.31 -7.05
N GLU A 155 -13.28 17.33 -7.12
CA GLU A 155 -12.66 16.75 -5.92
C GLU A 155 -11.81 17.77 -5.16
N ARG A 156 -11.20 18.74 -5.85
CA ARG A 156 -10.41 19.80 -5.20
C ARG A 156 -11.21 20.61 -4.19
N ALA A 157 -12.40 21.07 -4.58
CA ALA A 157 -13.29 21.80 -3.70
C ALA A 157 -13.65 21.00 -2.42
N HIS A 158 -13.95 19.71 -2.60
CA HIS A 158 -14.23 18.82 -1.47
C HIS A 158 -13.00 18.56 -0.62
N LEU A 159 -11.84 18.31 -1.22
CA LEU A 159 -10.59 18.05 -0.53
C LEU A 159 -10.12 19.27 0.28
N SER A 160 -10.28 20.49 -0.25
CA SER A 160 -10.03 21.74 0.49
C SER A 160 -10.95 21.91 1.69
N ALA A 161 -12.22 21.49 1.57
CA ALA A 161 -13.15 21.47 2.70
C ALA A 161 -12.70 20.46 3.77
N LEU A 162 -12.30 19.25 3.37
CA LEU A 162 -11.77 18.23 4.29
C LEU A 162 -10.50 18.73 5.02
N PHE A 163 -9.56 19.36 4.31
CA PHE A 163 -8.37 19.94 4.94
C PHE A 163 -8.71 21.08 5.91
N SER A 164 -9.75 21.86 5.62
CA SER A 164 -10.23 22.88 6.56
C SER A 164 -10.76 22.27 7.85
N THR A 165 -11.54 21.20 7.74
CA THR A 165 -12.03 20.43 8.90
C THR A 165 -10.86 19.85 9.69
N LEU A 166 -9.88 19.24 9.01
CA LEU A 166 -8.71 18.67 9.68
C LEU A 166 -7.87 19.75 10.39
N HIS A 167 -7.76 20.95 9.83
CA HIS A 167 -7.02 22.05 10.45
C HIS A 167 -7.64 22.47 11.79
N GLN A 168 -8.96 22.36 11.94
CA GLN A 168 -9.65 22.62 13.21
C GLN A 168 -9.46 21.50 14.24
N GLN A 169 -9.22 20.27 13.78
CA GLN A 169 -9.16 19.07 14.63
C GLN A 169 -7.74 18.73 15.10
N GLN A 170 -6.72 19.13 14.34
CA GLN A 170 -5.35 18.70 14.58
C GLN A 170 -4.31 19.65 14.00
N THR A 171 -3.12 19.62 14.60
CA THR A 171 -1.95 20.32 14.05
C THR A 171 -1.29 19.46 12.98
N PHE A 172 -1.16 20.00 11.77
CA PHE A 172 -0.45 19.33 10.68
C PHE A 172 1.05 19.26 10.92
N HIS A 173 1.69 18.23 10.37
CA HIS A 173 3.13 18.18 10.23
C HIS A 173 3.58 19.33 9.30
N PRO A 174 4.70 20.04 9.56
CA PRO A 174 5.08 21.23 8.78
C PRO A 174 5.13 20.99 7.26
N GLU A 175 5.71 19.87 6.84
CA GLU A 175 5.82 19.43 5.45
C GLU A 175 4.45 19.17 4.81
N ALA A 176 3.51 18.61 5.57
CA ALA A 176 2.13 18.42 5.11
C ALA A 176 1.40 19.76 5.02
N ALA A 177 1.54 20.61 6.03
CA ALA A 177 0.95 21.93 6.09
C ALA A 177 1.33 22.81 4.89
N LEU A 178 2.59 22.79 4.46
CA LEU A 178 3.02 23.52 3.27
C LEU A 178 2.34 23.03 1.98
N ILE A 179 2.22 21.71 1.79
CA ILE A 179 1.51 21.14 0.63
C ILE A 179 0.03 21.54 0.66
N ILE A 180 -0.61 21.41 1.82
CA ILE A 180 -2.02 21.75 1.99
C ILE A 180 -2.24 23.24 1.73
N ALA A 181 -1.40 24.12 2.28
CA ALA A 181 -1.47 25.56 2.04
C ALA A 181 -1.34 25.91 0.55
N LYS A 182 -0.39 25.28 -0.16
CA LYS A 182 -0.23 25.42 -1.62
C LYS A 182 -1.48 24.95 -2.37
N PHE A 183 -2.04 23.82 -1.96
CA PHE A 183 -3.19 23.21 -2.60
C PHE A 183 -4.47 24.05 -2.46
N ILE A 184 -4.77 24.51 -1.24
CA ILE A 184 -6.01 25.23 -0.94
C ILE A 184 -5.93 26.73 -1.24
N HIS A 185 -4.77 27.29 -1.56
CA HIS A 185 -4.57 28.75 -1.66
C HIS A 185 -5.60 29.44 -2.56
N THR A 186 -5.93 28.85 -3.71
CA THR A 186 -6.90 29.42 -4.66
C THR A 186 -8.32 29.44 -4.09
N GLU A 187 -8.72 28.37 -3.39
CA GLU A 187 -10.09 28.19 -2.91
C GLU A 187 -10.31 28.79 -1.51
N ARG A 188 -9.27 28.79 -0.68
CA ARG A 188 -9.28 29.22 0.74
C ARG A 188 -8.02 30.03 1.07
N PRO A 189 -7.82 31.21 0.47
CA PRO A 189 -6.59 31.99 0.60
C PRO A 189 -6.30 32.41 2.04
N GLN A 190 -7.33 32.76 2.82
CA GLN A 190 -7.16 33.16 4.22
C GLN A 190 -6.63 32.01 5.09
N LEU A 191 -7.19 30.80 4.91
CA LEU A 191 -6.74 29.62 5.64
C LEU A 191 -5.31 29.22 5.23
N ALA A 192 -4.98 29.30 3.94
CA ALA A 192 -3.62 29.06 3.47
C ALA A 192 -2.60 30.01 4.14
N ARG A 193 -2.92 31.31 4.22
CA ARG A 193 -2.07 32.30 4.91
C ARG A 193 -1.95 32.03 6.41
N ALA A 194 -3.02 31.62 7.07
CA ALA A 194 -2.99 31.23 8.49
C ALA A 194 -2.05 30.04 8.71
N ILE A 195 -2.22 28.96 7.94
CA ILE A 195 -1.35 27.77 7.99
C ILE A 195 0.12 28.16 7.76
N LEU A 196 0.42 29.01 6.78
CA LEU A 196 1.78 29.46 6.50
C LEU A 196 2.40 30.27 7.64
N THR A 197 1.59 31.08 8.31
CA THR A 197 2.04 31.86 9.46
C THR A 197 2.40 30.92 10.62
N ASP A 198 1.54 29.96 10.92
CA ASP A 198 1.74 28.98 11.99
C ASP A 198 3.01 28.14 11.79
N ILE A 199 3.28 27.68 10.55
CA ILE A 199 4.49 26.90 10.28
C ILE A 199 5.77 27.76 10.31
N LEU A 200 5.70 29.03 9.90
CA LEU A 200 6.88 29.93 9.91
C LEU A 200 7.22 30.40 11.32
N ILE A 201 6.27 30.45 12.25
CA ILE A 201 6.57 30.64 13.68
C ILE A 201 7.40 29.46 14.19
N LYS A 202 7.05 28.23 13.81
CA LYS A 202 7.77 27.02 14.22
C LYS A 202 9.09 26.81 13.49
N ARG A 203 9.18 27.25 12.22
CA ARG A 203 10.37 27.15 11.36
C ARG A 203 10.63 28.46 10.61
N PRO A 204 11.21 29.48 11.27
CA PRO A 204 11.38 30.81 10.68
C PRO A 204 12.26 30.85 9.43
N ASN A 205 13.24 29.94 9.32
CA ASN A 205 14.22 29.92 8.23
C ASN A 205 13.86 28.94 7.10
N TRP A 206 12.60 28.49 7.02
CA TRP A 206 12.20 27.55 5.98
C TRP A 206 11.98 28.25 4.63
N THR A 207 13.03 28.20 3.79
CA THR A 207 13.10 28.87 2.48
C THR A 207 11.91 28.59 1.57
N GLU A 208 11.47 27.33 1.46
CA GLU A 208 10.33 26.93 0.61
C GLU A 208 9.03 27.62 1.05
N ALA A 209 8.79 27.70 2.37
CA ALA A 209 7.60 28.32 2.93
C ALA A 209 7.64 29.86 2.80
N ILE A 210 8.81 30.49 3.00
CA ILE A 210 8.99 31.94 2.80
C ILE A 210 8.75 32.31 1.32
N SER A 211 9.36 31.57 0.40
CA SER A 211 9.20 31.81 -1.04
C SER A 211 7.73 31.76 -1.46
N PHE A 212 7.01 30.74 -1.00
CA PHE A 212 5.58 30.63 -1.27
C PHE A 212 4.76 31.75 -0.61
N LYS A 213 5.04 32.11 0.65
CA LYS A 213 4.40 33.24 1.34
C LYS A 213 4.57 34.55 0.56
N ASN A 214 5.74 34.79 -0.02
CA ASN A 214 5.98 36.01 -0.80
C ASN A 214 5.19 35.98 -2.12
N GLN A 215 5.14 34.84 -2.81
CA GLN A 215 4.38 34.67 -4.05
C GLN A 215 2.89 35.00 -3.86
N ILE A 216 2.29 34.56 -2.75
CA ILE A 216 0.87 34.82 -2.49
C ILE A 216 0.57 36.22 -1.96
N HIS A 217 1.56 37.00 -1.49
CA HIS A 217 1.34 38.40 -1.07
C HIS A 217 1.49 39.39 -2.24
N ALA A 218 2.21 39.01 -3.28
CA ALA A 218 2.44 39.86 -4.45
C ALA A 218 1.25 39.89 -5.43
N ASN A 219 0.31 38.95 -5.30
CA ASN A 219 -0.91 38.82 -6.09
C ASN A 219 -2.14 39.15 -5.25
#